data_AF-A0A6M1ZIZ4-F1
#
_entry.id   AF-A0A6M1ZIZ4-F1
#
_cell.length_a   1.000
_cell.length_b   1.000
_cell.length_c   1.000
_cell.angle_alpha   90.00
_cell.angle_beta   90.00
_cell.angle_gamma   90.00
#
_symmetry.space_group_name_H-M   'P 1'
#
loop_
_entity.id
_entity.type
_entity.pdbx_description
1 polymer ?
#
loop_
_entity_poly.entity_id
_entity_poly.type
_entity_poly.pdbx_seq_one_letter_code
_entity_poly.pdbx_strand_id
1 'polypeptide(L)'
;MPKEDLFLVIPDIYYIREKLLEIKKKHLGREILFIIMTCNLSIHMSADNANMIKMRGLAIELSGRICVNNKTFLLAEKGIKPGVTCLSYKNEDVVFKILNIRHSLF
;
A
#
# COMPACT_ATOMS: atom_id res chain seq x y z
N MET A 1 18.19 2.61 17.93
CA MET A 1 18.13 1.26 17.33
C MET A 1 17.54 1.39 15.95
N PRO A 2 18.22 0.94 14.88
CA PRO A 2 17.56 0.83 13.59
C PRO A 2 16.42 -0.17 13.79
N LYS A 3 15.19 0.23 13.47
CA LYS A 3 14.05 -0.67 13.55
C LYS A 3 14.24 -1.72 12.47
N GLU A 4 14.28 -2.98 12.87
CA GLU A 4 14.37 -4.12 11.96
C GLU A 4 13.19 -4.09 10.98
N ASP A 5 13.48 -4.31 9.70
CA ASP A 5 12.46 -4.47 8.68
C ASP A 5 11.64 -5.73 8.99
N LEU A 6 10.35 -5.55 9.25
CA LEU A 6 9.45 -6.66 9.55
C LEU A 6 8.81 -7.15 8.25
N PHE A 7 9.15 -8.36 7.83
CA PHE A 7 8.41 -9.03 6.76
C PHE A 7 7.07 -9.52 7.31
N LEU A 8 5.99 -9.08 6.69
CA LEU A 8 4.62 -9.36 7.13
C LEU A 8 3.76 -9.75 5.94
N VAL A 9 3.07 -10.87 6.06
CA VAL A 9 2.04 -11.26 5.09
C VAL A 9 0.78 -10.49 5.41
N ILE A 10 0.31 -9.70 4.44
CA ILE A 10 -0.94 -8.95 4.53
C ILE A 10 -2.02 -9.78 3.85
N PRO A 11 -2.99 -10.33 4.60
CA PRO A 11 -3.99 -11.23 4.04
C PRO A 11 -5.07 -10.50 3.23
N ASP A 12 -5.52 -9.33 3.70
CA ASP A 12 -6.61 -8.57 3.09
C ASP A 12 -6.57 -7.08 3.47
N ILE A 13 -7.48 -6.30 2.89
CA ILE A 13 -7.63 -4.86 3.18
C ILE A 13 -8.14 -4.57 4.60
N TYR A 14 -8.87 -5.49 5.22
CA TYR A 14 -9.37 -5.32 6.58
C TYR A 14 -8.23 -5.36 7.59
N TYR A 15 -7.27 -6.25 7.38
CA TYR A 15 -6.04 -6.32 8.13
C TYR A 15 -5.28 -4.99 8.09
N ILE A 16 -5.14 -4.40 6.90
CA ILE A 16 -4.50 -3.07 6.75
C ILE A 16 -5.25 -2.03 7.60
N ARG A 17 -6.59 -1.99 7.52
CA ARG A 17 -7.41 -1.06 8.31
C ARG A 17 -7.17 -1.21 9.80
N GLU A 18 -7.19 -2.44 10.32
CA GLU A 18 -6.97 -2.73 11.73
C GLU A 18 -5.58 -2.27 12.17
N LYS A 19 -4.55 -2.55 11.37
CA LYS A 19 -3.17 -2.10 11.66
C LYS A 19 -3.02 -0.59 11.64
N LEU A 20 -3.64 0.11 10.68
CA LEU A 20 -3.63 1.58 10.68
C LEU A 20 -4.29 2.15 11.94
N LEU A 21 -5.39 1.56 12.39
CA LEU A 21 -6.08 1.98 13.61
C LEU A 21 -5.24 1.70 14.87
N GLU A 22 -4.62 0.53 14.97
CA GLU A 22 -3.69 0.18 16.05
C GLU A 22 -2.53 1.17 16.14
N ILE A 23 -1.88 1.47 15.00
CA ILE A 23 -0.75 2.40 14.93
C ILE A 23 -1.21 3.82 15.34
N LYS A 24 -2.37 4.27 14.86
CA LYS A 24 -2.91 5.59 15.22
C LYS A 24 -3.17 5.70 16.72
N LYS A 25 -3.75 4.67 17.34
CA LYS A 25 -3.98 4.62 18.80
C LYS A 25 -2.68 4.57 19.60
N LYS A 26 -1.66 3.86 19.11
CA LYS A 26 -0.35 3.76 19.78
C LYS A 26 0.46 5.06 19.71
N HIS A 27 0.20 5.89 18.70
CA HIS A 27 0.95 7.13 18.45
C HIS A 27 0.03 8.35 18.42
N LEU A 28 -0.78 8.52 19.46
CA LEU A 28 -1.60 9.71 19.66
C LEU A 28 -0.76 10.99 19.62
N GLY A 29 -1.29 12.03 18.96
CA GLY A 29 -0.62 13.32 18.80
C GLY A 29 0.52 13.34 17.78
N ARG A 30 0.90 12.20 17.19
CA ARG A 30 1.87 12.16 16.09
C ARG A 30 1.17 12.13 14.76
N GLU A 31 1.77 12.81 13.80
CA GLU A 31 1.41 12.59 12.41
C GLU A 31 2.01 11.27 11.94
N ILE A 32 1.17 10.44 11.31
CA ILE A 32 1.58 9.19 10.68
C ILE A 32 1.36 9.35 9.18
N LEU A 33 2.45 9.27 8.43
CA LEU A 33 2.43 9.20 6.97
C LEU A 33 2.65 7.73 6.56
N PHE A 34 1.77 7.19 5.72
CA PHE A 34 1.93 5.84 5.19
C PHE A 34 2.10 5.89 3.67
N ILE A 35 2.79 4.89 3.12
CA ILE A 35 2.91 4.69 1.68
C ILE A 35 2.36 3.30 1.38
N ILE A 36 1.47 3.20 0.39
CA ILE A 36 0.91 1.93 -0.04
C ILE A 36 1.10 1.76 -1.55
N MET A 37 1.54 0.58 -1.95
CA MET A 37 1.60 0.17 -3.36
C MET A 37 0.52 -0.88 -3.60
N THR A 38 -0.50 -0.55 -4.39
CA THR A 38 -1.65 -1.46 -4.58
C THR A 38 -2.42 -1.20 -5.88
N CYS A 39 -3.39 -2.04 -6.21
CA CYS A 39 -4.26 -1.87 -7.38
C CYS A 39 -5.28 -0.74 -7.17
N ASN A 40 -5.83 -0.22 -8.27
CA ASN A 40 -6.75 0.92 -8.30
C ASN A 40 -7.88 0.87 -7.25
N LEU A 41 -8.66 -0.23 -7.19
CA LEU A 41 -9.76 -0.33 -6.23
C LEU A 41 -9.28 -0.29 -4.77
N SER A 42 -8.16 -0.95 -4.46
CA SER A 42 -7.59 -0.94 -3.13
C SER A 42 -7.02 0.43 -2.73
N ILE A 43 -6.63 1.26 -3.68
CA ILE A 43 -6.26 2.66 -3.42
C ILE A 43 -7.47 3.42 -2.87
N HIS A 44 -8.63 3.31 -3.52
CA HIS A 44 -9.86 3.96 -3.06
C HIS A 44 -10.25 3.49 -1.65
N MET A 45 -10.26 2.18 -1.41
CA MET A 45 -10.57 1.62 -0.09
C MET A 45 -9.57 2.08 0.98
N SER A 46 -8.28 2.16 0.64
CA SER A 46 -7.24 2.64 1.57
C SER A 46 -7.40 4.13 1.85
N ALA A 47 -7.77 4.93 0.86
CA ALA A 47 -8.04 6.35 1.01
C ALA A 47 -9.25 6.60 1.92
N ASP A 48 -10.34 5.85 1.74
CA ASP A 48 -11.53 5.94 2.61
C ASP A 48 -11.18 5.61 4.06
N ASN A 49 -10.42 4.53 4.27
CA ASN A 49 -9.95 4.15 5.60
C ASN A 49 -9.07 5.25 6.23
N ALA A 50 -8.10 5.79 5.48
CA ALA A 50 -7.21 6.84 5.96
C ALA A 50 -7.95 8.14 6.30
N ASN A 51 -8.92 8.53 5.46
CA ASN A 51 -9.77 9.68 5.67
C ASN A 51 -10.60 9.52 6.96
N MET A 52 -11.21 8.35 7.16
CA MET A 52 -12.01 8.04 8.35
C MET A 52 -11.20 8.21 9.64
N ILE A 53 -9.90 7.88 9.63
CA ILE A 53 -9.02 7.95 10.81
C ILE A 53 -8.10 9.18 10.82
N LYS A 54 -8.33 10.16 9.93
CA LYS A 54 -7.55 11.40 9.78
C LYS A 54 -6.04 11.13 9.68
N MET A 55 -5.68 10.25 8.74
CA MET A 55 -4.28 9.94 8.39
C MET A 55 -3.97 10.40 6.97
N ARG A 56 -2.72 10.80 6.74
CA ARG A 56 -2.21 11.16 5.41
C ARG A 56 -1.36 10.02 4.87
N GLY A 57 -1.34 9.87 3.55
CA GLY A 57 -0.50 8.87 2.91
C GLY A 57 -0.36 9.10 1.42
N LEU A 58 0.57 8.34 0.83
CA LEU A 58 0.78 8.27 -0.60
C LEU A 58 0.37 6.89 -1.10
N ALA A 59 -0.52 6.85 -2.08
CA ALA A 59 -0.83 5.63 -2.81
C ALA A 59 -0.07 5.63 -4.14
N ILE A 60 0.58 4.52 -4.43
CA ILE A 60 1.30 4.28 -5.68
C ILE A 60 0.62 3.12 -6.38
N GLU A 61 0.10 3.37 -7.58
CA GLU A 61 -0.65 2.37 -8.32
C GLU A 61 0.27 1.29 -8.91
N LEU A 62 -0.10 0.04 -8.66
CA LEU A 62 0.51 -1.10 -9.32
C LEU A 62 -0.17 -1.38 -10.65
N SER A 63 0.66 -1.60 -11.67
CA SER A 63 0.27 -2.05 -13.00
C SER A 63 0.24 -3.59 -13.07
N GLY A 64 -0.30 -4.12 -14.16
CA GLY A 64 -0.42 -5.57 -14.36
C GLY A 64 -1.74 -6.12 -13.83
N ARG A 65 -1.73 -6.98 -12.79
CA ARG A 65 -2.94 -7.62 -12.22
C ARG A 65 -3.86 -6.63 -11.48
N ILE A 66 -4.54 -5.78 -12.23
CA ILE A 66 -5.39 -4.71 -11.70
C ILE A 66 -6.75 -5.24 -11.20
N CYS A 67 -7.12 -4.83 -9.99
CA CYS A 67 -8.46 -5.05 -9.43
C CYS A 67 -9.39 -3.97 -9.98
N VAL A 68 -9.89 -4.16 -11.20
CA VAL A 68 -10.74 -3.16 -11.88
C VAL A 68 -12.19 -3.18 -11.39
N ASN A 69 -12.59 -4.26 -10.73
CA ASN A 69 -13.93 -4.39 -10.14
C ASN A 69 -13.91 -5.25 -8.88
N ASN A 70 -15.01 -5.22 -8.12
CA ASN A 70 -15.14 -5.95 -6.86
C ASN A 70 -14.93 -7.47 -7.01
N LYS A 71 -15.34 -8.08 -8.13
CA LYS A 71 -15.14 -9.52 -8.37
C LYS A 71 -13.66 -9.88 -8.49
N THR A 72 -12.91 -9.11 -9.26
CA THR A 72 -11.45 -9.28 -9.40
C THR A 72 -10.69 -8.96 -8.13
N PHE A 73 -11.21 -8.04 -7.31
CA PHE A 73 -10.68 -7.74 -5.99
C PHE A 73 -10.89 -8.92 -5.02
N LEU A 74 -12.10 -9.45 -4.88
CA LEU A 74 -12.38 -10.59 -4.00
C LEU A 74 -11.58 -11.85 -4.38
N LEU A 75 -11.29 -12.05 -5.66
CA LEU A 75 -10.40 -13.13 -6.11
C LEU A 75 -8.94 -12.85 -5.70
N ALA A 76 -8.51 -11.59 -5.75
CA ALA A 76 -7.18 -11.18 -5.30
C ALA A 76 -6.97 -11.42 -3.79
N GLU A 77 -7.95 -11.07 -2.97
CA GLU A 77 -7.91 -11.31 -1.51
C GLU A 77 -7.86 -12.83 -1.19
N LYS A 78 -8.27 -13.69 -2.12
CA LYS A 78 -8.15 -15.15 -2.02
C LYS A 78 -6.86 -15.70 -2.65
N GLY A 79 -5.96 -14.84 -3.13
CA GLY A 79 -4.72 -15.23 -3.82
C GLY A 79 -4.92 -15.76 -5.25
N ILE A 80 -6.13 -15.68 -5.80
CA ILE A 80 -6.48 -16.25 -7.11
C ILE A 80 -6.41 -15.13 -8.15
N LYS A 81 -5.25 -14.98 -8.82
CA LYS A 81 -5.04 -13.91 -9.80
C LYS A 81 -4.10 -14.40 -10.92
N PRO A 82 -4.38 -14.12 -12.22
CA PRO A 82 -3.48 -14.45 -13.35
C PRO A 82 -2.61 -13.24 -13.79
N GLY A 83 -1.35 -13.44 -14.21
CA GLY A 83 -0.41 -12.36 -14.67
C GLY A 83 0.81 -12.07 -13.76
N VAL A 84 1.48 -10.91 -13.87
CA VAL A 84 2.50 -10.45 -12.90
C VAL A 84 2.11 -9.04 -12.47
N THR A 85 2.28 -8.71 -11.18
CA THR A 85 2.06 -7.36 -10.66
C THR A 85 3.37 -6.60 -10.72
N CYS A 86 3.38 -5.40 -11.31
CA CYS A 86 4.58 -4.59 -11.48
C CYS A 86 4.32 -3.11 -11.14
N LEU A 87 5.37 -2.38 -10.81
CA LEU A 87 5.34 -0.92 -10.87
C LEU A 87 5.50 -0.49 -12.33
N SER A 88 4.82 0.57 -12.72
CA SER A 88 5.15 1.23 -14.00
C SER A 88 6.46 2.00 -13.84
N TYR A 89 7.23 2.19 -14.92
CA TYR A 89 8.44 3.03 -14.90
C TYR A 89 8.22 4.40 -14.24
N LYS A 90 7.08 5.04 -14.52
CA LYS A 90 6.68 6.31 -13.90
C LYS A 90 6.56 6.19 -12.37
N ASN A 91 6.02 5.08 -11.88
CA ASN A 91 5.81 4.87 -10.45
C ASN A 91 7.09 4.37 -9.75
N GLU A 92 7.97 3.67 -10.45
CA GLU A 92 9.33 3.34 -9.96
C GLU A 92 10.13 4.62 -9.67
N ASP A 93 10.11 5.60 -10.58
CA ASP A 93 10.75 6.91 -10.36
C ASP A 93 10.27 7.59 -9.08
N VAL A 94 8.95 7.51 -8.81
CA VAL A 94 8.35 8.08 -7.60
C VAL A 94 8.88 7.36 -6.36
N VAL A 95 8.88 6.02 -6.37
CA VAL A 95 9.40 5.21 -5.26
C VAL A 95 10.88 5.52 -5.01
N PHE A 96 11.71 5.54 -6.05
CA PHE A 96 13.13 5.81 -5.92
C PHE A 96 13.42 7.22 -5.41
N LYS A 97 12.66 8.23 -5.85
CA LYS A 97 12.76 9.60 -5.29
C LYS A 97 12.43 9.64 -3.81
N ILE A 98 11.39 8.92 -3.38
CA ILE A 98 10.97 8.86 -1.97
C ILE A 98 12.03 8.15 -1.11
N LEU A 99 12.57 7.05 -1.61
CA LEU A 99 13.61 6.28 -0.93
C LEU A 99 15.01 6.90 -1.06
N ASN A 100 15.14 7.98 -1.82
CA ASN A 100 16.42 8.61 -2.18
C ASN A 100 17.42 7.63 -2.81
N ILE A 101 16.91 6.66 -3.59
CA ILE A 101 17.70 5.67 -4.34
C ILE A 101 17.92 6.20 -5.75
N ARG A 102 19.15 6.08 -6.28
CA ARG A 102 19.46 6.41 -7.68
C ARG A 102 19.24 5.15 -8.53
N HIS A 103 18.66 5.32 -9.73
CA HIS A 103 18.48 4.24 -10.74
C HIS A 103 19.77 3.47 -11.06
N SER A 104 20.94 4.05 -10.80
CA SER A 104 22.27 3.52 -11.13
C SER A 104 22.86 2.57 -10.09
N LEU A 105 22.04 1.86 -9.30
CA LEU A 105 22.51 0.87 -8.32
C LEU A 105 22.19 -0.56 -8.78
N PHE A 106 22.51 -0.88 -10.04
CA PHE A 106 22.88 -2.22 -10.53
C PHE A 106 23.74 -2.05 -11.79
#